data_AF-A0A842SIN0-F1
#
_entry.id   AF-A0A842SIN0-F1
#
_cell.length_a   1.000
_cell.length_b   1.000
_cell.length_c   1.000
_cell.angle_alpha   90.00
_cell.angle_beta   90.00
_cell.angle_gamma   90.00
#
_symmetry.space_group_name_H-M   'P 1'
#
loop_
_entity.id
_entity.type
_entity.pdbx_description
1 polymer ?
#
loop_
_entity_poly.entity_id
_entity_poly.type
_entity_poly.pdbx_seq_one_letter_code
_entity_poly.pdbx_strand_id
1 'polypeptide(L)'
;MLQLNAMLRDQGLLVGLSSFTIIMGLAIFIGLIIVAIGNEIAPKSEYNAEKLAPYACGEPLQPRRIRVNVENFFIYAVYFMIFDILGFVLVTTLARPANLLLPLFYAGVSLVSIVILNAKWRL
;
A
#
# COMPACT_ATOMS: atom_id res chain seq x y z
N MET A 1 -1.93 -33.94 -25.46
CA MET A 1 -2.91 -33.04 -24.79
C MET A 1 -2.32 -32.31 -23.58
N LEU A 2 -1.59 -33.00 -22.67
CA LEU A 2 -0.94 -32.36 -21.50
C LEU A 2 0.12 -31.30 -21.86
N GLN A 3 0.98 -31.58 -22.85
CA GLN A 3 2.05 -30.69 -23.29
C GLN A 3 1.53 -29.36 -23.90
N LEU A 4 0.43 -29.43 -24.64
CA LEU A 4 -0.21 -28.25 -25.23
C LEU A 4 -0.82 -27.33 -24.16
N ASN A 5 -1.41 -27.91 -23.10
CA ASN A 5 -2.02 -27.14 -22.00
C ASN A 5 -0.95 -26.45 -21.13
N ALA A 6 0.20 -27.09 -20.93
CA ALA A 6 1.35 -26.47 -20.26
C ALA A 6 1.91 -25.28 -21.05
N MET A 7 2.11 -25.46 -22.37
CA MET A 7 2.60 -24.42 -23.26
C MET A 7 1.65 -23.20 -23.33
N LEU A 8 0.33 -23.42 -23.40
CA LEU A 8 -0.66 -22.34 -23.40
C LEU A 8 -0.73 -21.59 -22.06
N ARG A 9 -0.52 -22.31 -20.94
CA ARG A 9 -0.47 -21.70 -19.59
C ARG A 9 0.76 -20.81 -19.42
N ASP A 10 1.93 -21.27 -19.87
CA ASP A 10 3.17 -20.50 -19.78
C ASP A 10 3.11 -19.26 -20.68
N GLN A 11 2.55 -19.38 -21.89
CA GLN A 11 2.29 -18.22 -22.75
C GLN A 11 1.35 -17.20 -22.09
N GLY A 12 0.24 -17.65 -21.50
CA GLY A 12 -0.68 -16.76 -20.79
C GLY A 12 -0.04 -16.05 -19.58
N LEU A 13 0.79 -16.76 -18.82
CA LEU A 13 1.53 -16.18 -17.68
C LEU A 13 2.55 -15.12 -18.14
N LEU A 14 3.30 -15.41 -19.22
CA LEU A 14 4.28 -14.48 -19.78
C LEU A 14 3.61 -13.23 -20.38
N VAL A 15 2.45 -13.39 -21.04
CA VAL A 15 1.66 -12.25 -21.55
C VAL A 15 1.11 -11.41 -20.39
N GLY A 16 0.62 -12.05 -19.32
CA GLY A 16 0.16 -11.34 -18.12
C GLY A 16 1.26 -10.54 -17.43
N LEU A 17 2.43 -11.16 -17.21
CA LEU A 17 3.57 -10.51 -16.55
C LEU A 17 4.16 -9.38 -17.39
N SER A 18 4.29 -9.59 -18.71
CA SER A 18 4.76 -8.54 -19.62
C SER A 18 3.77 -7.38 -19.69
N SER A 19 2.46 -7.64 -19.74
CA SER A 19 1.43 -6.59 -19.72
C SER A 19 1.49 -5.76 -18.44
N PHE A 20 1.57 -6.39 -17.26
CA PHE A 20 1.72 -5.68 -15.98
C PHE A 20 2.96 -4.78 -15.97
N THR A 21 4.09 -5.31 -16.40
CA THR A 21 5.36 -4.58 -16.42
C THR A 21 5.30 -3.37 -17.36
N ILE A 22 4.70 -3.54 -18.55
CA ILE A 22 4.51 -2.47 -19.52
C ILE A 22 3.60 -1.37 -18.95
N ILE A 23 2.47 -1.74 -18.35
CA ILE A 23 1.51 -0.77 -17.78
C ILE A 23 2.16 0.02 -16.63
N MET A 24 2.83 -0.67 -15.70
CA MET A 24 3.52 -0.03 -14.58
C MET A 24 4.66 0.88 -15.06
N GLY A 25 5.46 0.40 -16.01
CA GLY A 25 6.53 1.19 -16.61
C GLY A 25 5.99 2.45 -17.31
N LEU A 26 4.91 2.30 -18.06
CA LEU A 26 4.25 3.42 -18.75
C LEU A 26 3.67 4.43 -17.76
N ALA A 27 3.02 3.97 -16.69
CA ALA A 27 2.46 4.86 -15.66
C ALA A 27 3.54 5.69 -14.98
N ILE A 28 4.66 5.07 -14.60
CA ILE A 28 5.81 5.78 -14.02
C ILE A 28 6.42 6.74 -15.04
N PHE A 29 6.61 6.29 -16.28
CA PHE A 29 7.18 7.10 -17.34
C PHE A 29 6.35 8.36 -17.63
N ILE A 30 5.03 8.22 -17.75
CA ILE A 30 4.11 9.34 -17.91
C ILE A 30 4.19 10.28 -16.69
N GLY A 31 4.20 9.73 -15.47
CA GLY A 31 4.35 10.54 -14.26
C GLY A 31 5.64 11.37 -14.25
N LEU A 32 6.75 10.78 -14.68
CA LEU A 32 8.04 11.47 -14.82
C LEU A 32 7.99 12.55 -15.89
N ILE A 33 7.36 12.29 -17.04
CA ILE A 33 7.16 13.30 -18.09
C ILE A 33 6.37 14.49 -17.56
N ILE A 34 5.26 14.25 -16.85
CA ILE A 34 4.43 15.32 -16.28
C ILE A 34 5.25 16.18 -15.32
N VAL A 35 6.04 15.56 -14.44
CA VAL A 35 6.91 16.29 -13.51
C VAL A 35 8.02 17.06 -14.25
N ALA A 36 8.64 16.46 -15.26
CA ALA A 36 9.72 17.08 -16.03
C ALA A 36 9.22 18.31 -16.81
N ILE A 37 8.14 18.14 -17.59
CA ILE A 37 7.51 19.23 -18.34
C ILE A 37 7.00 20.31 -17.38
N GLY A 38 6.35 19.93 -16.28
CA GLY A 38 5.87 20.87 -15.27
C GLY A 38 7.00 21.70 -14.67
N ASN A 39 8.15 21.08 -14.38
CA ASN A 39 9.33 21.77 -13.86
C ASN A 39 10.01 22.68 -14.90
N GLU A 40 9.95 22.31 -16.19
CA GLU A 40 10.56 23.10 -17.27
C GLU A 40 9.72 24.32 -17.66
N ILE A 41 8.39 24.18 -17.69
CA ILE A 41 7.45 25.28 -18.00
C ILE A 41 7.26 26.23 -16.81
N ALA A 42 7.40 25.75 -15.57
CA ALA A 42 7.17 26.57 -14.39
C ALA A 42 8.13 27.77 -14.31
N PRO A 43 7.64 28.97 -13.95
CA PRO A 43 8.49 30.13 -13.76
C PRO A 43 9.47 29.87 -12.61
N LYS A 44 10.77 30.02 -12.88
CA LYS A 44 11.80 29.73 -11.89
C LYS A 44 11.82 30.81 -10.80
N SER A 45 11.59 30.33 -9.58
CA SER A 45 11.82 30.97 -8.29
C SER A 45 13.24 31.47 -8.04
N GLU A 46 13.48 32.72 -7.64
CA GLU A 46 14.63 32.93 -6.74
C GLU A 46 14.29 32.31 -5.37
N TYR A 47 15.27 31.65 -4.74
CA TYR A 47 15.08 31.00 -3.45
C TYR A 47 15.12 32.05 -2.34
N ASN A 48 13.96 32.58 -1.96
CA ASN A 48 13.79 33.44 -0.79
C ASN A 48 13.35 32.60 0.43
N ALA A 49 13.84 32.95 1.62
CA ALA A 49 13.42 32.37 2.90
C ALA A 49 11.89 32.39 3.09
N GLU A 50 11.21 33.45 2.64
CA GLU A 50 9.74 33.56 2.73
C GLU A 50 9.01 32.56 1.83
N LYS A 51 9.56 32.26 0.64
CA LYS A 51 8.97 31.31 -0.32
C LYS A 51 9.17 29.86 0.12
N LEU A 52 10.22 29.59 0.89
CA LEU A 52 10.51 28.28 1.48
C LEU A 52 9.85 28.10 2.85
N ALA A 53 9.31 29.17 3.44
CA ALA A 53 8.61 29.10 4.71
C ALA A 53 7.30 28.28 4.57
N PRO A 54 6.95 27.45 5.57
CA PRO A 54 5.66 26.77 5.59
C PRO A 54 4.50 27.76 5.52
N TYR A 55 3.41 27.36 4.87
CA TYR A 55 2.20 28.18 4.84
C TYR A 55 1.68 28.42 6.26
N ALA A 56 1.56 29.69 6.60
CA ALA A 56 1.25 30.16 7.94
C ALA A 56 0.38 31.43 7.92
N CYS A 57 -0.43 31.62 6.88
CA CYS A 57 -1.22 32.85 6.66
C CYS A 57 -0.38 34.14 6.69
N GLY A 58 0.92 34.07 6.38
CA GLY A 58 1.85 35.20 6.45
C GLY A 58 2.47 35.43 7.84
N GLU A 59 2.14 34.61 8.83
CA GLU A 59 2.69 34.71 10.18
C GLU A 59 4.01 33.91 10.32
N PRO A 60 5.00 34.43 11.07
CA PRO A 60 6.21 33.68 11.38
C PRO A 60 5.90 32.60 12.44
N LEU A 61 5.35 31.47 12.00
CA LEU A 61 5.11 30.33 12.88
C LEU A 61 6.43 29.62 13.17
N GLN A 62 6.75 29.47 14.46
CA GLN A 62 7.84 28.60 14.88
C GLN A 62 7.51 27.14 14.54
N PRO A 63 8.51 26.29 14.25
CA PRO A 63 8.30 24.87 13.96
C PRO A 63 7.55 24.19 15.12
N ARG A 64 6.24 24.00 14.96
CA ARG A 64 5.45 23.27 15.94
C ARG A 64 5.70 21.78 15.72
N ARG A 65 6.26 21.11 16.71
CA ARG A 65 6.30 19.64 16.72
C ARG A 65 4.88 19.12 16.94
N ILE A 66 4.18 18.82 15.86
CA ILE A 66 2.89 18.15 15.94
C ILE A 66 3.15 16.74 16.46
N ARG A 67 2.69 16.45 17.67
CA ARG A 67 2.68 15.08 18.20
C ARG A 67 1.51 14.36 17.55
N VAL A 68 1.79 13.63 16.48
CA VAL A 68 0.81 12.70 15.91
C VAL A 68 0.54 11.65 16.99
N ASN A 69 -0.74 11.27 17.17
CA ASN A 69 -1.08 10.15 18.04
C ASN A 69 -0.62 8.85 17.38
N VAL A 70 0.66 8.51 17.58
CA VAL A 70 1.30 7.30 17.04
C VAL A 70 0.63 6.05 17.58
N GLU A 71 0.08 6.11 18.79
CA GLU A 71 -0.59 4.99 19.44
C GLU A 71 -1.83 4.55 18.66
N ASN A 72 -2.75 5.49 18.35
CA ASN A 72 -3.93 5.21 17.55
C ASN A 72 -3.58 4.80 16.11
N PHE A 73 -2.59 5.47 15.50
CA PHE A 73 -2.14 5.13 14.16
C PHE A 73 -1.56 3.71 14.09
N PHE A 74 -0.76 3.33 15.10
CA PHE A 74 -0.18 2.00 15.18
C PHE A 74 -1.24 0.92 15.35
N ILE A 75 -2.23 1.14 16.22
CA ILE A 75 -3.35 0.21 16.40
C ILE A 75 -4.10 -0.01 15.08
N TYR A 76 -4.38 1.07 14.35
CA TYR A 76 -4.99 0.97 13.02
C TYR A 76 -4.13 0.16 12.04
N ALA A 77 -2.83 0.41 11.98
CA ALA A 77 -1.92 -0.33 11.10
C ALA A 77 -1.88 -1.84 11.43
N VAL A 78 -1.90 -2.20 12.72
CA VAL A 78 -1.96 -3.60 13.15
C VAL A 78 -3.28 -4.25 12.75
N TYR A 79 -4.43 -3.58 12.96
CA TYR A 79 -5.72 -4.09 12.47
C TYR A 79 -5.71 -4.30 10.96
N PHE A 80 -5.20 -3.33 10.20
CA PHE A 80 -5.07 -3.46 8.75
C PHE A 80 -4.26 -4.69 8.35
N MET A 81 -3.08 -4.92 8.96
CA MET A 81 -2.26 -6.10 8.67
C MET A 81 -2.96 -7.42 9.01
N ILE A 82 -3.68 -7.49 10.14
CA ILE A 82 -4.44 -8.71 10.52
C ILE A 82 -5.47 -9.06 9.44
N PHE A 83 -6.22 -8.07 8.95
CA PHE A 83 -7.24 -8.29 7.93
C PHE A 83 -6.66 -8.51 6.54
N ASP A 84 -5.55 -7.85 6.20
CA ASP A 84 -4.86 -8.03 4.91
C ASP A 84 -4.36 -9.47 4.73
N ILE A 85 -3.66 -10.00 5.75
CA ILE A 85 -3.16 -11.37 5.70
C ILE A 85 -4.31 -12.38 5.76
N LEU A 86 -5.36 -12.12 6.57
CA LEU A 86 -6.55 -12.97 6.60
C LEU A 86 -7.22 -13.02 5.21
N GLY A 87 -7.35 -11.87 4.55
CA GLY A 87 -7.88 -11.77 3.19
C GLY A 87 -7.05 -12.56 2.20
N PHE A 88 -5.73 -12.43 2.24
CA PHE A 88 -4.80 -13.19 1.41
C PHE A 88 -4.94 -14.71 1.61
N VAL A 89 -5.00 -15.16 2.87
CA VAL A 89 -5.18 -16.58 3.23
C VAL A 89 -6.54 -17.11 2.76
N LEU A 90 -7.61 -16.32 2.90
CA LEU A 90 -8.94 -16.70 2.42
C LEU A 90 -8.97 -16.83 0.89
N VAL A 91 -8.48 -15.83 0.17
CA VAL A 91 -8.48 -15.83 -1.31
C VAL A 91 -7.65 -16.99 -1.86
N THR A 92 -6.46 -17.24 -1.30
CA THR A 92 -5.61 -18.35 -1.75
C THR A 92 -6.26 -19.71 -1.49
N THR A 93 -6.97 -19.87 -0.37
CA THR A 93 -7.70 -21.11 -0.07
C THR A 93 -8.93 -21.28 -0.95
N LEU A 94 -9.69 -20.22 -1.24
CA LEU A 94 -10.84 -20.28 -2.15
C LEU A 94 -10.40 -20.60 -3.58
N ALA A 95 -9.28 -20.03 -4.04
CA ALA A 95 -8.74 -20.28 -5.38
C ALA A 95 -8.26 -21.73 -5.56
N ARG A 96 -7.77 -22.36 -4.48
CA ARG A 96 -7.37 -23.78 -4.45
C ARG A 96 -7.79 -24.40 -3.11
N PRO A 97 -8.98 -25.02 -3.03
CA PRO A 97 -9.52 -25.55 -1.77
C PRO A 97 -8.83 -26.86 -1.37
N ALA A 98 -7.53 -26.79 -1.10
CA ALA A 98 -6.73 -27.93 -0.65
C ALA A 98 -6.88 -28.13 0.87
N ASN A 99 -6.85 -27.04 1.66
CA ASN A 99 -6.85 -27.09 3.12
C ASN A 99 -7.74 -26.01 3.73
N LEU A 100 -9.02 -26.33 3.99
CA LEU A 100 -9.97 -25.39 4.62
C LEU A 100 -9.65 -25.13 6.11
N LEU A 101 -8.81 -25.96 6.73
CA LEU A 101 -8.37 -25.78 8.12
C LEU A 101 -7.46 -24.56 8.30
N LEU A 102 -6.68 -24.21 7.27
CA LEU A 102 -5.71 -23.12 7.33
C LEU A 102 -6.38 -21.73 7.51
N PRO A 103 -7.38 -21.31 6.69
CA PRO A 103 -8.07 -20.05 6.93
C PRO A 103 -8.86 -20.04 8.24
N LEU A 104 -9.38 -21.19 8.67
CA LEU A 104 -10.10 -21.29 9.95
C LEU A 104 -9.17 -21.07 11.14
N PHE A 105 -7.99 -21.69 11.11
CA PHE A 105 -6.95 -21.48 12.12
C PHE A 105 -6.47 -20.03 12.13
N TYR A 106 -6.20 -19.46 10.94
CA TYR A 106 -5.77 -18.07 10.83
C TYR A 106 -6.85 -17.10 11.34
N ALA A 107 -8.12 -17.33 11.00
CA ALA A 107 -9.23 -16.55 11.53
C ALA A 107 -9.31 -16.62 13.07
N GLY A 108 -9.09 -17.80 13.66
CA GLY A 108 -9.01 -17.97 15.10
C GLY A 108 -7.89 -17.14 15.74
N VAL A 109 -6.67 -17.20 15.18
CA VAL A 109 -5.53 -16.39 15.65
C VAL A 109 -5.80 -14.89 15.48
N SER A 110 -6.41 -14.47 14.37
CA SER A 110 -6.80 -13.09 14.13
C SER A 110 -7.81 -12.60 15.15
N LEU A 111 -8.83 -13.40 15.50
CA LEU A 111 -9.81 -13.06 16.54
C LEU A 111 -9.13 -12.92 17.91
N VAL A 112 -8.26 -13.86 18.28
CA VAL A 112 -7.49 -13.76 19.54
C VAL A 112 -6.64 -12.48 19.56
N SER A 113 -5.97 -12.16 18.44
CA SER A 113 -5.15 -10.95 18.31
C SER A 113 -5.98 -9.67 18.48
N ILE A 114 -7.16 -9.62 17.86
CA ILE A 114 -8.11 -8.50 18.01
C ILE A 114 -8.59 -8.38 19.45
N VAL A 115 -8.93 -9.50 20.10
CA VAL A 115 -9.34 -9.52 21.51
C VAL A 115 -8.24 -8.98 22.41
N ILE A 116 -6.99 -9.41 22.23
CA ILE A 116 -5.85 -8.92 23.02
C ILE A 116 -5.63 -7.42 22.80
N LEU A 117 -5.68 -6.97 21.54
CA LEU A 117 -5.47 -5.57 21.19
C LEU A 117 -6.58 -4.67 21.75
N ASN A 118 -7.82 -5.16 21.82
CA ASN A 118 -8.95 -4.45 22.42
C ASN A 118 -8.94 -4.51 23.96
N ALA A 119 -8.57 -5.65 24.54
CA ALA A 119 -8.58 -5.87 25.99
C ALA A 119 -7.59 -4.97 26.74
N LYS A 120 -6.41 -4.72 26.15
CA LYS A 120 -5.38 -3.87 26.76
C LYS A 120 -5.63 -2.37 26.59
N TRP A 121 -6.56 -1.98 25.72
CA TRP A 121 -6.86 -0.58 25.38
C TRP A 121 -7.96 0.06 26.26
N ARG A 122 -8.78 -0.74 26.93
CA ARG A 122 -9.94 -0.27 27.72
C ARG A 122 -9.72 -0.16 29.24
N LEU A 123 -8.50 -0.40 29.72
CA LEU A 123 -8.07 -0.29 31.12
C LEU A 123 -7.04 0.83 31.24
#